data_AF-C6XZ57-F1
#
_entry.id   AF-C6XZ57-F1
#
_cell.length_a   1.000
_cell.length_b   1.000
_cell.length_c   1.000
_cell.angle_alpha   90.00
_cell.angle_beta   90.00
_cell.angle_gamma   90.00
#
_symmetry.space_group_name_H-M   'P 1'
#
loop_
_entity.id
_entity.type
_entity.pdbx_description
1 polymer ?
#
loop_
_entity_poly.entity_id
_entity_poly.type
_entity_poly.pdbx_seq_one_letter_code
_entity_poly.pdbx_strand_id
1 'polypeptide(L)'
;MNTIEQRLKTKKWDVILDELSRKGFAIVPDLINDKECAELLHEFKEEYRYRKTVVMERYRFGKGVYKYFNYPLPNILTELRENFYTYLAPVANKWFEVLKIKTRYPEIHKEFINQCKQNGQEKATALILGYGAGGFPLLSPG
;
A
#
# COMPACT_ATOMS: atom_id res chain seq x y z
N MET A 1 -11.34 9.15 -18.43
CA MET A 1 -11.04 8.07 -17.45
C MET A 1 -11.02 8.74 -16.08
N ASN A 2 -11.73 8.22 -15.08
CA ASN A 2 -11.78 8.87 -13.77
C ASN A 2 -10.42 8.73 -13.07
N THR A 3 -9.97 9.79 -12.38
CA THR A 3 -8.75 9.75 -11.58
C THR A 3 -8.91 8.78 -10.39
N ILE A 4 -7.80 8.40 -9.75
CA ILE A 4 -7.83 7.55 -8.55
C ILE A 4 -8.60 8.24 -7.43
N GLU A 5 -8.38 9.54 -7.24
CA GLU A 5 -9.14 10.37 -6.29
C GLU A 5 -10.65 10.30 -6.54
N GLN A 6 -11.09 10.48 -7.79
CA GLN A 6 -12.51 10.41 -8.15
C GLN A 6 -13.10 9.03 -7.84
N ARG A 7 -12.36 7.95 -8.14
CA ARG A 7 -12.80 6.59 -7.81
C ARG A 7 -12.91 6.40 -6.30
N LEU A 8 -11.95 6.87 -5.51
CA LEU A 8 -11.98 6.76 -4.05
C LEU A 8 -13.15 7.54 -3.43
N LYS A 9 -13.48 8.73 -3.95
CA LYS A 9 -14.64 9.52 -3.48
C LYS A 9 -15.97 8.79 -3.60
N THR A 10 -16.11 7.87 -4.56
CA THR A 10 -17.34 7.08 -4.77
C THR A 10 -17.45 5.83 -3.88
N LYS A 11 -16.42 5.51 -3.09
CA LYS A 11 -16.43 4.30 -2.26
C LYS A 11 -17.20 4.52 -0.95
N LYS A 12 -17.84 3.46 -0.46
CA LYS A 12 -18.54 3.43 0.83
C LYS A 12 -17.52 3.29 1.97
N TRP A 13 -16.85 4.41 2.29
CA TRP A 13 -15.76 4.43 3.27
C TRP A 13 -16.21 4.07 4.68
N ASP A 14 -17.45 4.39 5.05
CA ASP A 14 -18.07 3.93 6.29
C ASP A 14 -18.01 2.40 6.42
N VAL A 15 -18.40 1.67 5.37
CA VAL A 15 -18.37 0.20 5.34
C VAL A 15 -16.94 -0.34 5.31
N ILE A 16 -16.08 0.24 4.45
CA ILE A 16 -14.69 -0.20 4.29
C ILE A 16 -13.92 -0.03 5.60
N LEU A 17 -14.09 1.10 6.29
CA LEU A 17 -13.36 1.39 7.53
C LEU A 17 -13.89 0.59 8.72
N ASP A 18 -15.19 0.28 8.76
CA ASP A 18 -15.75 -0.65 9.75
C ASP A 18 -15.19 -2.06 9.55
N GLU A 19 -15.16 -2.54 8.31
CA GLU A 19 -14.57 -3.84 7.97
C GLU A 19 -13.10 -3.91 8.37
N LEU A 20 -12.32 -2.86 8.02
CA LEU A 20 -10.92 -2.74 8.40
C LEU A 20 -10.73 -2.81 9.92
N SER A 21 -11.57 -2.10 10.67
CA SER A 21 -11.51 -2.08 12.14
C SER A 21 -11.88 -3.42 12.77
N ARG A 22 -12.82 -4.16 12.18
CA ARG A 22 -13.29 -5.45 12.72
C ARG A 22 -12.40 -6.63 12.33
N LYS A 23 -11.92 -6.66 11.09
CA LYS A 23 -11.21 -7.82 10.52
C LYS A 23 -9.71 -7.61 10.42
N GLY A 24 -9.22 -6.38 10.56
CA GLY A 24 -7.83 -6.01 10.32
C GLY A 24 -7.47 -5.84 8.83
N PHE A 25 -8.43 -6.05 7.92
CA PHE A 25 -8.30 -5.79 6.48
C PHE A 25 -9.66 -5.43 5.89
N ALA A 26 -9.67 -4.78 4.73
CA ALA A 26 -10.87 -4.50 3.95
C ALA A 26 -10.57 -4.54 2.45
N ILE A 27 -11.59 -4.85 1.65
CA ILE A 27 -11.49 -4.86 0.19
C ILE A 27 -12.06 -3.57 -0.38
N VAL A 28 -11.28 -2.89 -1.22
CA VAL A 28 -11.74 -1.71 -1.97
C VAL A 28 -11.96 -2.13 -3.43
N PRO A 29 -13.20 -2.39 -3.86
CA PRO A 29 -13.48 -2.87 -5.22
C PRO A 29 -13.25 -1.76 -6.25
N ASP A 30 -12.97 -2.15 -7.50
CA ASP A 30 -12.93 -1.27 -8.69
C ASP A 30 -12.07 -0.03 -8.50
N LEU A 31 -10.88 -0.20 -7.92
CA LEU A 31 -9.96 0.90 -7.70
C LEU A 31 -8.92 1.03 -8.81
N ILE A 32 -8.36 -0.10 -9.24
CA ILE A 32 -7.37 -0.17 -10.33
C ILE A 32 -8.05 -0.83 -11.52
N ASN A 33 -7.97 -0.21 -12.70
CA ASN A 33 -8.55 -0.78 -13.91
C ASN A 33 -7.54 -1.66 -14.67
N ASP A 34 -8.01 -2.41 -15.66
CA ASP A 34 -7.20 -3.36 -16.42
C ASP A 34 -5.97 -2.73 -17.10
N LYS A 35 -6.11 -1.49 -17.58
CA LYS A 35 -4.99 -0.76 -18.21
C LYS A 35 -3.91 -0.45 -17.18
N GLU A 36 -4.30 0.07 -16.03
CA GLU A 36 -3.39 0.36 -14.91
C GLU A 36 -2.75 -0.92 -14.33
N CYS A 37 -3.51 -2.01 -14.25
CA CYS A 37 -3.00 -3.33 -13.90
C CYS A 37 -1.93 -3.79 -14.90
N ALA A 38 -2.18 -3.64 -16.20
CA ALA A 38 -1.23 -3.99 -17.25
C ALA A 38 0.04 -3.11 -17.18
N GLU A 39 -0.10 -1.81 -16.89
CA GLU A 39 1.03 -0.90 -16.67
C GLU A 39 1.87 -1.33 -15.46
N LEU A 40 1.24 -1.65 -14.32
CA LEU A 40 1.95 -2.16 -13.13
C LEU A 40 2.66 -3.50 -13.41
N LEU A 41 2.05 -4.40 -14.19
CA LEU A 41 2.65 -5.66 -14.61
C LEU A 41 3.84 -5.46 -15.55
N HIS A 42 3.77 -4.48 -16.45
CA HIS A 42 4.88 -4.11 -17.29
C HIS A 42 6.04 -3.56 -16.45
N GLU A 43 5.75 -2.60 -15.56
CA GLU A 43 6.73 -2.02 -14.63
C GLU A 43 7.29 -3.03 -13.62
N PHE A 44 6.57 -4.13 -13.33
CA PHE A 44 7.08 -5.22 -12.50
C PHE A 44 8.36 -5.85 -13.08
N LYS A 45 8.53 -5.82 -14.40
CA LYS A 45 9.69 -6.39 -15.11
C LYS A 45 10.89 -5.43 -15.16
N GLU A 46 10.69 -4.15 -14.88
CA GLU A 46 11.71 -3.11 -14.96
C GLU A 46 12.57 -3.07 -13.68
N GLU A 47 13.65 -3.85 -13.63
CA GLU A 47 14.46 -4.03 -12.41
C GLU A 47 15.02 -2.72 -11.82
N TYR A 48 15.33 -1.72 -12.65
CA TYR A 48 15.88 -0.43 -12.18
C TYR A 48 14.92 0.35 -11.26
N ARG A 49 13.61 0.04 -11.31
CA ARG A 49 12.59 0.65 -10.45
C ARG A 49 12.64 0.12 -9.02
N TYR A 50 13.38 -0.95 -8.77
CA TYR A 50 13.41 -1.63 -7.48
C TYR A 50 14.78 -1.51 -6.83
N ARG A 51 14.79 -1.11 -5.56
CA ARG A 51 16.02 -1.05 -4.76
C ARG A 51 16.38 -2.41 -4.15
N LYS A 52 15.41 -3.33 -4.07
CA LYS A 52 15.59 -4.66 -3.49
C LYS A 52 14.53 -5.61 -4.01
N THR A 53 14.96 -6.73 -4.56
CA THR A 53 14.12 -7.86 -4.93
C THR A 53 14.37 -9.00 -3.96
N VAL A 54 13.30 -9.60 -3.45
CA VAL A 54 13.41 -10.76 -2.57
C VAL A 54 12.59 -11.91 -3.14
N VAL A 55 13.28 -13.03 -3.33
CA VAL A 55 12.72 -14.30 -3.81
C VAL A 55 12.29 -15.11 -2.60
N MET A 56 10.99 -15.28 -2.40
CA MET A 56 10.39 -15.84 -1.19
C MET A 56 10.78 -17.30 -0.98
N GLU A 57 10.98 -18.06 -2.08
CA GLU A 57 11.39 -19.47 -2.03
C GLU A 57 12.72 -19.65 -1.28
N ARG A 58 13.62 -18.68 -1.38
CA ARG A 58 14.93 -18.72 -0.70
C ARG A 58 14.82 -18.60 0.81
N TYR A 59 13.70 -18.08 1.32
CA TYR A 59 13.48 -17.82 2.74
C TYR A 59 12.38 -18.71 3.36
N ARG A 60 11.87 -19.71 2.63
CA ARG A 60 10.76 -20.59 3.05
C ARG A 60 9.45 -19.85 3.36
N PHE A 61 9.24 -18.66 2.79
CA PHE A 61 8.03 -17.85 2.97
C PHE A 61 6.94 -18.11 1.91
N GLY A 62 6.96 -19.28 1.26
CA GLY A 62 6.10 -19.61 0.13
C GLY A 62 6.80 -19.44 -1.22
N LYS A 63 6.02 -19.43 -2.30
CA LYS A 63 6.49 -19.25 -3.69
C LYS A 63 6.07 -17.89 -4.22
N GLY A 64 7.01 -17.04 -4.63
CA GLY A 64 6.74 -15.68 -5.07
C GLY A 64 7.93 -14.74 -4.92
N VAL A 65 7.75 -13.51 -5.39
CA VAL A 65 8.76 -12.45 -5.33
C VAL A 65 8.11 -11.20 -4.74
N TYR A 66 8.76 -10.57 -3.77
CA TYR A 66 8.41 -9.21 -3.36
C TYR A 66 9.53 -8.25 -3.75
N LYS A 67 9.15 -7.17 -4.42
CA LYS A 67 10.07 -6.12 -4.87
C LYS A 67 9.76 -4.82 -4.16
N TYR A 68 10.77 -4.23 -3.52
CA TYR A 68 10.68 -2.90 -2.92
C TYR A 68 11.02 -1.86 -3.98
N PHE A 69 10.09 -0.93 -4.20
CA PHE A 69 10.31 0.20 -5.11
C PHE A 69 11.45 1.09 -4.62
N ASN A 70 12.12 1.72 -5.57
CA ASN A 70 12.99 2.86 -5.36
C ASN A 70 12.22 4.17 -5.64
N TYR A 71 12.76 5.31 -5.23
CA TYR A 71 12.25 6.61 -5.68
C TYR A 71 12.82 6.97 -7.08
N PRO A 72 12.06 7.72 -7.90
CA PRO A 72 10.67 8.11 -7.71
C PRO A 72 9.71 6.91 -7.86
N LEU A 73 8.58 6.96 -7.13
CA LEU A 73 7.54 5.94 -7.27
C LEU A 73 6.75 6.14 -8.58
N PRO A 74 6.22 5.07 -9.19
CA PRO A 74 5.22 5.17 -10.25
C PRO A 74 4.06 6.10 -9.85
N ASN A 75 3.55 6.89 -10.80
CA ASN A 75 2.52 7.90 -10.53
C ASN A 75 1.28 7.30 -9.87
N ILE A 76 0.84 6.13 -10.35
CA ILE A 76 -0.28 5.39 -9.78
C ILE A 76 -0.08 5.07 -8.28
N LEU A 77 1.12 4.66 -7.88
CA LEU A 77 1.42 4.36 -6.48
C LEU A 77 1.50 5.62 -5.63
N THR A 78 2.02 6.71 -6.19
CA THR A 78 2.02 8.02 -5.53
C THR A 78 0.59 8.50 -5.26
N GLU A 79 -0.26 8.50 -6.30
CA GLU A 79 -1.66 8.90 -6.19
C GLU A 79 -2.44 8.03 -5.20
N LEU A 80 -2.29 6.70 -5.27
CA LEU A 80 -2.94 5.81 -4.31
C LEU A 80 -2.54 6.16 -2.89
N ARG A 81 -1.23 6.26 -2.62
CA ARG A 81 -0.74 6.53 -1.26
C ARG A 81 -1.24 7.85 -0.70
N GLU A 82 -1.19 8.92 -1.50
CA GLU A 82 -1.63 10.24 -1.07
C GLU A 82 -3.14 10.28 -0.80
N ASN A 83 -3.94 9.69 -1.69
CA ASN A 83 -5.40 9.72 -1.54
C ASN A 83 -5.90 8.76 -0.45
N PHE A 84 -5.34 7.56 -0.32
CA PHE A 84 -5.70 6.63 0.75
C PHE A 84 -5.34 7.17 2.13
N TYR A 85 -4.21 7.87 2.24
CA TYR A 85 -3.72 8.38 3.52
C TYR A 85 -4.77 9.21 4.25
N THR A 86 -5.52 10.06 3.54
CA THR A 86 -6.58 10.90 4.09
C THR A 86 -7.69 10.09 4.79
N TYR A 87 -7.98 8.88 4.30
CA TYR A 87 -8.97 7.99 4.91
C TYR A 87 -8.39 7.12 6.02
N LEU A 88 -7.11 6.75 5.93
CA LEU A 88 -6.46 5.81 6.86
C LEU A 88 -5.86 6.50 8.09
N ALA A 89 -5.35 7.73 7.98
CA ALA A 89 -4.73 8.45 9.09
C ALA A 89 -5.69 8.68 10.28
N PRO A 90 -6.97 9.07 10.08
CA PRO A 90 -7.94 9.18 11.16
C PRO A 90 -8.19 7.85 11.89
N VAL A 91 -8.20 6.74 11.16
CA VAL A 91 -8.40 5.38 11.71
C VAL A 91 -7.22 4.99 12.58
N ALA A 92 -5.99 5.12 12.05
CA ALA A 92 -4.78 4.83 12.81
C ALA A 92 -4.68 5.69 14.08
N ASN A 93 -5.01 6.98 13.97
CA ASN A 93 -5.04 7.90 15.09
C ASN A 93 -6.07 7.51 16.16
N LYS A 94 -7.27 7.03 15.75
CA LYS A 94 -8.28 6.54 16.68
C LYS A 94 -7.82 5.27 17.41
N TRP A 95 -7.16 4.35 16.71
CA TRP A 95 -6.57 3.18 17.36
C TRP A 95 -5.49 3.56 18.36
N PHE A 96 -4.62 4.52 18.02
CA PHE A 96 -3.57 4.99 18.92
C PHE A 96 -4.13 5.64 20.18
N GLU A 97 -5.24 6.38 20.05
CA GLU A 97 -5.96 6.94 21.18
C GLU A 97 -6.51 5.85 22.12
N VAL A 98 -7.18 4.82 21.57
CA VAL A 98 -7.68 3.68 22.33
C VAL A 98 -6.54 2.93 23.04
N LEU A 99 -5.40 2.79 22.37
CA LEU A 99 -4.19 2.14 22.89
C LEU A 99 -3.36 3.06 23.81
N LYS A 100 -3.79 4.30 24.06
CA LYS A 100 -3.08 5.32 24.87
C LYS A 100 -1.67 5.61 24.38
N ILE A 101 -1.43 5.47 23.07
CA ILE A 101 -0.20 5.86 22.39
C ILE A 101 -0.28 7.36 22.08
N LYS A 102 0.72 8.13 22.51
CA LYS A 102 0.71 9.61 22.39
C LYS A 102 0.98 10.13 20.97
N THR A 103 1.54 9.31 20.10
CA THR A 103 1.87 9.69 18.72
C THR A 103 0.60 9.93 17.91
N ARG A 104 0.60 10.95 17.07
CA ARG A 104 -0.46 11.20 16.07
C ARG A 104 0.16 11.29 14.68
N TYR A 105 -0.45 10.61 13.74
CA TYR A 105 -0.19 10.77 12.32
C TYR A 105 -0.76 12.13 11.86
N PRO A 106 0.00 12.92 11.07
CA PRO A 106 -0.48 14.20 10.54
C PRO A 106 -1.62 13.99 9.55
N GLU A 107 -2.32 15.07 9.20
CA GLU A 107 -3.48 14.98 8.28
C GLU A 107 -3.06 14.77 6.83
N ILE A 108 -1.84 15.20 6.46
CA ILE A 108 -1.37 15.21 5.07
C ILE A 108 -0.21 14.20 4.89
N HIS A 109 -0.31 13.36 3.85
CA HIS A 109 0.71 12.33 3.56
C HIS A 109 2.12 12.91 3.41
N LYS A 110 2.25 14.09 2.78
CA LYS A 110 3.55 14.77 2.60
C LYS A 110 4.21 15.11 3.94
N GLU A 111 3.44 15.52 4.93
CA GLU A 111 3.95 15.82 6.28
C GLU A 111 4.43 14.54 6.96
N PHE A 112 3.68 13.45 6.83
CA PHE A 112 4.10 12.14 7.35
C PHE A 112 5.42 11.68 6.72
N ILE A 113 5.56 11.81 5.40
CA ILE A 113 6.82 11.48 4.71
C ILE A 113 7.97 12.37 5.19
N ASN A 114 7.73 13.65 5.44
CA ASN A 114 8.76 14.55 5.99
C ASN A 114 9.17 14.14 7.40
N GLN A 115 8.22 13.77 8.27
CA GLN A 115 8.51 13.23 9.59
C GLN A 115 9.32 11.94 9.50
N CYS A 116 8.97 11.02 8.60
CA CYS A 116 9.75 9.81 8.35
C CYS A 116 11.20 10.13 7.95
N LYS A 117 11.40 11.08 7.02
CA LYS A 117 12.73 11.51 6.59
C LYS A 117 13.55 12.13 7.71
N GLN A 118 12.94 12.99 8.53
CA GLN A 118 13.59 13.59 9.71
C GLN A 118 14.04 12.53 10.73
N ASN A 119 13.34 11.39 10.78
CA ASN A 119 13.71 10.24 11.60
C ASN A 119 14.61 9.21 10.88
N GLY A 120 15.24 9.59 9.77
CA GLY A 120 16.22 8.76 9.05
C GLY A 120 15.62 7.74 8.06
N GLN A 121 14.30 7.73 7.85
CA GLN A 121 13.67 6.86 6.86
C GLN A 121 13.69 7.51 5.47
N GLU A 122 14.76 7.29 4.72
CA GLU A 122 14.96 7.89 3.40
C GLU A 122 14.53 7.00 2.24
N LYS A 123 14.35 5.70 2.48
CA LYS A 123 14.05 4.70 1.43
C LYS A 123 12.56 4.55 1.22
N ALA A 124 12.16 4.31 -0.02
CA ALA A 124 10.79 3.92 -0.35
C ALA A 124 10.40 2.61 0.37
N THR A 125 9.24 2.62 1.01
CA THR A 125 8.66 1.47 1.74
C THR A 125 7.60 0.72 0.94
N ALA A 126 7.15 1.29 -0.19
CA ALA A 126 6.23 0.62 -1.09
C ALA A 126 6.87 -0.66 -1.66
N LEU A 127 6.08 -1.71 -1.75
CA LEU A 127 6.47 -2.98 -2.36
C LEU A 127 5.31 -3.55 -3.18
N ILE A 128 5.65 -4.40 -4.14
CA ILE A 128 4.71 -5.18 -4.93
C ILE A 128 5.07 -6.65 -4.82
N LEU A 129 4.05 -7.50 -4.74
CA LEU A 129 4.20 -8.96 -4.69
C LEU A 129 3.81 -9.54 -6.04
N GLY A 130 4.66 -10.41 -6.58
CA GLY A 130 4.38 -11.23 -7.75
C GLY A 130 4.35 -12.70 -7.35
N TYR A 131 3.21 -13.35 -7.60
CA TYR A 131 3.05 -14.79 -7.40
C TYR A 131 3.08 -15.50 -8.76
N GLY A 132 3.87 -16.57 -8.86
CA GLY A 132 3.80 -17.50 -9.99
C GLY A 132 2.58 -18.43 -9.88
N ALA A 133 2.41 -19.33 -10.85
CA ALA A 133 1.38 -20.36 -10.77
C ALA A 133 1.51 -21.18 -9.47
N GLY A 134 0.44 -21.20 -8.67
CA GLY A 134 0.42 -21.86 -7.36
C GLY A 134 1.13 -21.10 -6.22
N GLY A 135 1.47 -19.82 -6.43
CA GLY A 135 2.00 -18.95 -5.38
C GLY A 135 0.90 -18.40 -4.47
N PHE A 136 1.18 -18.33 -3.18
CA PHE A 136 0.28 -17.77 -2.17
C PHE A 136 1.11 -17.05 -1.09
N PRO A 137 0.63 -15.93 -0.54
CA PRO A 137 1.17 -15.41 0.71
C PRO A 137 0.89 -16.40 1.84
N LEU A 138 1.84 -16.55 2.78
CA LEU A 138 1.60 -17.29 4.02
C LEU A 138 0.47 -16.70 4.89
N LEU A 139 0.05 -15.46 4.59
CA LEU A 139 -1.04 -14.74 5.26
C LEU A 139 -2.40 -14.92 4.59
N SER A 140 -2.51 -15.70 3.51
CA SER A 140 -3.82 -16.04 2.95
C SER A 140 -4.55 -16.99 3.92
N PRO A 141 -5.75 -16.63 4.40
CA PRO A 141 -6.63 -17.63 5.01
C PRO A 141 -6.98 -18.66 3.93
N GLY A 142 -6.81 -19.95 4.26
CA GLY A 142 -7.29 -21.06 3.43
C GLY A 142 -8.81 -21.18 3.44
#